data_AF-A0A1S3R2T3-F1
#
_entry.id   AF-A0A1S3R2T3-F1
#
_cell.length_a   1.000
_cell.length_b   1.000
_cell.length_c   1.000
_cell.angle_alpha   90.00
_cell.angle_beta   90.00
_cell.angle_gamma   90.00
#
_symmetry.space_group_name_H-M   'P 1'
#
loop_
_entity.id
_entity.type
_entity.pdbx_description
1 polymer ?
#
loop_
_entity_poly.entity_id
_entity_poly.type
_entity_poly.pdbx_seq_one_letter_code
_entity_poly.pdbx_strand_id
1 'polypeptide(L)'
;MAPVVQLLVYSMLPSETVIAHSMNFPTEKCFRNQVLVAFSPSNAVPGEENTLRLSAQPGSLCGLSAVDQSVGIMEPGKRLDADKIFDLLPVKETTYIPYELEDPVACLRVRPRRFIMPYPYGPSEETNDPYAVFQTLGLKLATNLDIRVPSCLSYQGNQYRRSY
;
A
#
# COMPACT_ATOMS: atom_id res chain seq x y z
N MET A 1 -2.01 8.17 -8.72
CA MET A 1 -1.80 7.24 -7.60
C MET A 1 -2.46 5.95 -8.02
N ALA A 2 -1.65 5.04 -8.55
CA ALA A 2 -2.06 3.73 -9.05
C ALA A 2 -0.87 2.79 -8.84
N PRO A 3 -1.08 1.49 -8.57
CA PRO A 3 -2.35 0.77 -8.69
C PRO A 3 -3.18 0.70 -7.39
N VAL A 4 -2.60 0.97 -6.22
CA VAL A 4 -3.29 0.85 -4.92
C VAL A 4 -3.14 2.15 -4.13
N VAL A 5 -4.21 2.59 -3.48
CA VAL A 5 -4.19 3.68 -2.50
C VAL A 5 -4.36 3.08 -1.12
N GLN A 6 -3.38 3.26 -0.25
CA GLN A 6 -3.43 2.82 1.14
C GLN A 6 -3.88 4.01 2.00
N LEU A 7 -5.03 3.86 2.65
CA LEU A 7 -5.61 4.86 3.53
C LEU A 7 -5.36 4.48 4.99
N LEU A 8 -4.90 5.43 5.77
CA LEU A 8 -4.74 5.32 7.21
C LEU A 8 -5.59 6.40 7.88
N VAL A 9 -6.44 5.99 8.82
CA VAL A 9 -7.24 6.89 9.63
C VAL A 9 -6.92 6.61 11.09
N TYR A 10 -6.61 7.67 11.84
CA TYR A 10 -6.35 7.56 13.27
C TYR A 10 -7.01 8.71 14.04
N SER A 11 -7.25 8.48 15.33
CA SER A 11 -7.76 9.49 16.26
C SER A 11 -7.10 9.32 17.62
N MET A 12 -6.85 10.44 18.29
CA MET A 12 -6.34 10.51 19.65
C MET A 12 -7.45 11.04 20.56
N LEU A 13 -7.86 10.23 21.52
CA LEU A 13 -8.86 10.62 22.51
C LEU A 13 -8.21 11.42 23.65
N PRO A 14 -8.99 12.25 24.38
CA PRO A 14 -8.50 12.94 25.58
C PRO A 14 -7.98 11.98 26.68
N SER A 15 -8.34 10.70 26.60
CA SER A 15 -7.82 9.63 27.46
C SER A 15 -6.43 9.13 27.06
N GLU A 16 -5.73 9.82 26.15
CA GLU A 16 -4.44 9.42 25.57
C GLU A 16 -4.50 8.09 24.80
N THR A 17 -5.70 7.60 24.50
CA THR A 17 -5.92 6.38 23.73
C THR A 17 -5.89 6.70 22.24
N VAL A 18 -5.10 5.93 21.49
CA VAL A 18 -5.03 6.04 20.03
C VAL A 18 -5.85 4.92 19.40
N ILE A 19 -6.71 5.30 18.47
CA ILE A 19 -7.47 4.37 17.62
C ILE A 19 -6.95 4.56 16.21
N ALA A 20 -6.58 3.48 15.53
CA ALA A 20 -6.09 3.51 14.15
C ALA A 20 -6.71 2.39 13.33
N HIS A 21 -6.94 2.65 12.05
CA HIS A 21 -7.34 1.65 11.08
C HIS A 21 -6.76 1.98 9.70
N SER A 22 -6.45 0.94 8.92
CA SER A 22 -5.91 1.08 7.57
C SER A 22 -6.70 0.25 6.58
N MET A 23 -6.88 0.76 5.36
CA MET A 23 -7.52 0.01 4.29
C MET A 23 -6.89 0.29 2.93
N ASN A 24 -6.83 -0.74 2.09
CA ASN A 24 -6.29 -0.65 0.73
C ASN A 24 -7.43 -0.51 -0.27
N PHE A 25 -7.32 0.48 -1.15
CA PHE A 25 -8.26 0.73 -2.23
C PHE A 25 -7.57 0.47 -3.58
N PRO A 26 -7.96 -0.59 -4.32
CA PRO A 26 -7.49 -0.75 -5.68
C PRO A 26 -8.03 0.39 -6.54
N THR A 27 -7.16 0.97 -7.36
CA THR A 27 -7.48 2.10 -8.23
C THR A 27 -7.26 1.71 -9.68
N GLU A 28 -7.96 2.41 -10.58
CA GLU A 28 -7.76 2.21 -12.01
C GLU A 28 -6.35 2.67 -12.43
N LYS A 29 -5.75 1.89 -13.34
CA LYS A 29 -4.41 2.10 -13.88
C LYS A 29 -4.42 3.19 -14.95
N CYS A 30 -4.52 4.45 -14.53
CA CYS A 30 -4.62 5.58 -15.44
C CYS A 30 -3.26 6.22 -15.76
N PHE A 31 -3.03 6.56 -17.03
CA PHE A 31 -1.87 7.37 -17.45
C PHE A 31 -2.17 8.87 -17.34
N ARG A 32 -1.19 9.64 -16.86
CA ARG A 32 -1.32 11.11 -16.75
C ARG A 32 -1.41 11.79 -18.12
N ASN A 33 -0.66 11.29 -19.10
CA ASN A 33 -0.73 11.76 -20.49
C ASN A 33 -1.78 10.93 -21.23
N GLN A 34 -2.89 11.55 -21.58
CA GLN A 34 -3.94 10.89 -22.35
C GLN A 34 -3.55 10.92 -23.83
N VAL A 35 -3.33 9.74 -24.40
CA VAL A 35 -2.96 9.58 -25.80
C VAL A 35 -4.14 8.98 -26.54
N LEU A 36 -4.54 9.63 -27.63
CA LEU A 36 -5.59 9.15 -28.54
C LEU A 36 -5.01 8.99 -29.94
N VAL A 37 -5.29 7.85 -30.56
CA VAL A 37 -4.81 7.49 -31.90
C VAL A 37 -6.01 7.06 -32.74
N ALA A 38 -6.18 7.65 -33.91
CA ALA A 38 -7.27 7.29 -34.82
C ALA A 38 -6.87 7.48 -36.28
N PHE A 39 -7.26 6.56 -37.15
CA PHE A 39 -7.17 6.74 -38.60
C PHE A 39 -8.39 7.50 -39.14
N SER A 40 -8.19 8.27 -40.21
CA SER A 40 -9.22 9.08 -40.86
C SER A 40 -9.00 9.06 -42.37
N PRO A 41 -9.76 8.27 -43.16
CA PRO A 41 -10.90 7.42 -42.75
C PRO A 41 -10.49 6.18 -41.93
N SER A 42 -11.44 5.60 -41.19
CA SER A 42 -11.17 4.43 -40.33
C SER A 42 -10.78 3.17 -41.12
N ASN A 43 -11.22 3.07 -42.38
CA ASN A 43 -10.88 2.01 -43.31
C ASN A 43 -10.38 2.64 -44.60
N ALA A 44 -9.39 2.00 -45.23
CA ALA A 44 -8.84 2.40 -46.52
C ALA A 44 -8.54 1.16 -47.34
N VAL A 45 -8.61 1.26 -48.66
CA VAL A 45 -8.19 0.17 -49.56
C VAL A 45 -6.66 0.17 -49.74
N PRO A 46 -6.05 -0.96 -50.14
CA PRO A 46 -4.62 -1.01 -50.40
C PRO A 46 -4.19 0.06 -51.41
N GLY A 47 -3.23 0.90 -51.02
CA GLY A 47 -2.71 1.99 -51.86
C GLY A 47 -3.49 3.31 -51.77
N GLU A 48 -4.60 3.36 -51.02
CA GLU A 48 -5.31 4.60 -50.71
C GLU A 48 -4.56 5.38 -49.60
N GLU A 49 -4.52 6.71 -49.72
CA GLU A 49 -3.93 7.58 -48.72
C GLU A 49 -4.81 7.62 -47.46
N ASN A 50 -4.21 7.49 -46.27
CA ASN A 50 -4.91 7.57 -45.00
C ASN A 50 -4.13 8.45 -44.01
N THR A 51 -4.85 9.22 -43.20
CA THR A 51 -4.27 10.10 -42.18
C THR A 51 -4.39 9.48 -40.79
N LEU A 52 -3.26 9.27 -40.11
CA LEU A 52 -3.22 8.91 -38.69
C LEU A 52 -3.22 10.17 -37.83
N ARG A 53 -4.27 10.34 -37.02
CA ARG A 53 -4.40 11.42 -36.04
C ARG A 53 -3.90 10.95 -34.68
N LEU A 54 -2.97 11.70 -34.10
CA LEU A 54 -2.43 11.49 -32.77
C LEU A 54 -2.69 12.73 -31.91
N SER A 55 -3.28 12.54 -30.74
CA SER A 55 -3.47 13.58 -29.73
C SER A 55 -2.75 13.17 -28.45
N ALA A 56 -1.98 14.08 -27.88
CA ALA A 56 -1.23 13.92 -26.64
C ALA A 56 -0.97 15.31 -26.02
N GLN A 57 -0.44 15.35 -24.79
CA GLN A 57 -0.04 16.62 -24.17
C GLN A 57 1.04 17.35 -24.99
N PRO A 58 1.03 18.70 -25.05
CA PRO A 58 2.01 19.48 -25.78
C PRO A 58 3.45 19.17 -25.34
N GLY A 59 4.37 19.03 -26.31
CA GLY A 59 5.78 18.73 -26.04
C GLY A 59 6.08 17.26 -25.70
N SER A 60 5.09 16.36 -25.78
CA SER A 60 5.31 14.92 -25.60
C SER A 60 6.10 14.32 -26.77
N LEU A 61 7.03 13.41 -26.47
CA LEU A 61 7.62 12.52 -27.47
C LEU A 61 6.74 11.28 -27.63
N CYS A 62 6.31 10.99 -28.86
CA CYS A 62 5.44 9.85 -29.16
C CYS A 62 6.15 8.85 -30.08
N GLY A 63 6.25 7.59 -29.64
CA GLY A 63 6.67 6.47 -30.48
C GLY A 63 5.47 5.80 -31.14
N LEU A 64 5.52 5.62 -32.46
CA LEU A 64 4.46 4.95 -33.22
C LEU A 64 4.94 3.56 -33.67
N SER A 65 4.05 2.58 -33.59
CA SER A 65 4.28 1.23 -34.11
C SER A 65 3.02 0.74 -34.82
N ALA A 66 3.19 0.28 -36.04
CA ALA A 66 2.12 -0.30 -36.85
C ALA A 66 2.43 -1.79 -37.08
N VAL A 67 1.45 -2.64 -36.80
CA VAL A 67 1.59 -4.09 -36.88
C VAL A 67 0.37 -4.66 -37.58
N ASP A 68 0.58 -5.69 -38.39
CA ASP A 68 -0.51 -6.44 -39.01
C ASP A 68 -1.33 -7.20 -37.93
N GLN A 69 -2.62 -7.38 -38.17
CA GLN A 69 -3.51 -8.07 -37.24
C GLN A 69 -3.08 -9.53 -37.01
N SER A 70 -2.56 -10.20 -38.03
CA SER A 70 -2.06 -11.58 -37.95
C SER A 70 -0.93 -11.75 -36.93
N VAL A 71 -0.01 -10.76 -36.83
CA VAL A 71 1.08 -10.75 -35.83
C VAL A 71 0.52 -10.63 -34.41
N GLY A 72 -0.59 -9.90 -34.24
CA GLY A 72 -1.27 -9.82 -32.94
C GLY A 72 -1.81 -11.16 -32.45
N ILE A 73 -2.17 -12.05 -33.36
CA ILE A 73 -2.66 -13.40 -33.07
C ILE A 73 -1.50 -14.37 -32.83
N MET A 74 -0.39 -14.21 -33.56
CA MET A 74 0.77 -15.10 -33.46
C MET A 74 1.59 -14.90 -32.17
N GLU A 75 1.67 -13.67 -31.66
CA GLU A 75 2.48 -13.35 -30.47
C GLU A 75 1.67 -12.63 -29.38
N PRO A 76 0.64 -13.30 -28.82
CA PRO A 76 -0.15 -12.72 -27.74
C PRO A 76 0.75 -12.44 -26.55
N GLY A 77 0.65 -11.24 -25.98
CA GLY A 77 1.41 -10.87 -24.79
C GLY A 77 2.84 -10.41 -25.01
N LYS A 78 3.32 -10.15 -26.24
CA LYS A 78 4.56 -9.36 -26.45
C LYS A 78 4.33 -7.85 -26.53
N ARG A 79 3.09 -7.43 -26.80
CA ARG A 79 2.71 -6.01 -26.88
C ARG A 79 2.84 -5.31 -25.53
N LEU A 80 3.19 -4.03 -25.57
CA LEU A 80 3.15 -3.18 -24.40
C LEU A 80 1.69 -2.90 -24.05
N ASP A 81 1.34 -3.05 -22.78
CA ASP A 81 0.00 -2.78 -22.27
C ASP A 81 0.13 -2.06 -20.93
N ALA A 82 -0.95 -1.41 -20.48
CA ALA A 82 -0.99 -0.66 -19.24
C ALA A 82 -0.52 -1.51 -18.06
N ASP A 83 -1.04 -2.75 -17.96
CA ASP A 83 -0.70 -3.67 -16.87
C ASP A 83 0.81 -3.90 -16.76
N LYS A 84 1.48 -4.15 -17.89
CA LYS A 84 2.93 -4.36 -17.91
C LYS A 84 3.69 -3.13 -17.45
N ILE A 85 3.26 -1.93 -17.84
CA ILE A 85 3.93 -0.69 -17.42
C ILE A 85 3.77 -0.50 -15.91
N PHE A 86 2.56 -0.69 -15.38
CA PHE A 86 2.33 -0.62 -13.94
C PHE A 86 3.03 -1.74 -13.17
N ASP A 87 3.24 -2.90 -13.80
CA ASP A 87 3.95 -4.02 -13.18
C ASP A 87 5.45 -3.80 -13.04
N LEU A 88 6.03 -2.92 -13.85
CA LEU A 88 7.43 -2.49 -13.76
C LEU A 88 7.68 -1.46 -12.65
N LEU A 89 6.63 -0.94 -12.00
CA LEU A 89 6.81 0.00 -10.90
C LEU A 89 7.49 -0.70 -9.72
N PRO A 90 8.57 -0.11 -9.15
CA PRO A 90 9.36 -0.76 -8.10
C PRO A 90 8.57 -0.92 -6.79
N VAL A 91 7.62 -0.02 -6.53
CA VAL A 91 6.76 -0.05 -5.34
C VAL A 91 5.33 0.24 -5.79
N LYS A 92 4.43 -0.72 -5.57
CA LYS A 92 2.99 -0.60 -5.86
C LYS A 92 2.17 -0.32 -4.61
N GLU A 93 2.62 -0.88 -3.50
CA GLU A 93 2.08 -0.73 -2.15
C GLU A 93 3.25 -0.85 -1.17
N THR A 94 3.20 -0.09 -0.08
CA THR A 94 4.16 -0.26 1.01
C THR A 94 3.71 -1.39 1.90
N THR A 95 4.68 -2.18 2.33
CA THR A 95 4.50 -3.33 3.23
C THR A 95 5.21 -3.08 4.55
N TYR A 96 5.18 -4.08 5.43
CA TYR A 96 5.73 -4.02 6.79
C TYR A 96 7.16 -3.44 6.88
N ILE A 97 7.48 -2.85 8.04
CA ILE A 97 8.84 -2.39 8.34
C ILE A 97 9.74 -3.60 8.59
N PRO A 98 10.89 -3.73 7.90
CA PRO A 98 11.86 -4.78 8.18
C PRO A 98 12.35 -4.76 9.63
N TYR A 99 12.62 -5.94 10.20
CA TYR A 99 13.04 -6.08 11.60
C TYR A 99 14.36 -5.34 11.89
N GLU A 100 15.20 -5.11 10.88
CA GLU A 100 16.46 -4.36 10.98
C GLU A 100 16.23 -2.88 11.34
N LEU A 101 15.03 -2.36 11.11
CA LEU A 101 14.64 -0.96 11.39
C LEU A 101 13.76 -0.82 12.64
N GLU A 102 13.46 -1.92 13.32
CA GLU A 102 12.70 -1.92 14.57
C GLU A 102 13.53 -1.32 15.71
N ASP A 103 12.89 -0.47 16.52
CA ASP A 103 13.52 0.08 17.71
C ASP A 103 13.59 -0.99 18.80
N PRO A 104 14.70 -1.07 19.55
CA PRO A 104 14.77 -1.96 20.70
C PRO A 104 13.70 -1.59 21.73
N VAL A 105 12.81 -2.52 22.02
CA VAL A 105 11.73 -2.33 23.01
C VAL A 105 12.25 -2.74 24.39
N ALA A 106 12.27 -1.80 25.34
CA ALA A 106 12.60 -2.09 26.73
C ALA A 106 11.43 -2.80 27.42
N CYS A 107 11.72 -3.77 28.29
CA CYS A 107 10.66 -4.45 29.05
C CYS A 107 10.00 -3.49 30.04
N LEU A 108 8.66 -3.47 30.02
CA LEU A 108 7.89 -2.61 30.91
C LEU A 108 8.06 -3.08 32.35
N ARG A 109 8.57 -2.20 33.23
CA ARG A 109 8.77 -2.53 34.64
C ARG A 109 7.45 -2.46 35.39
N VAL A 110 6.96 -3.62 35.83
CA VAL A 110 5.69 -3.74 36.54
C VAL A 110 5.90 -3.89 38.05
N ARG A 111 4.88 -3.50 38.82
CA ARG A 111 4.84 -3.61 40.29
C ARG A 111 3.64 -4.46 40.70
N PRO A 112 3.67 -5.11 41.88
CA PRO A 112 2.53 -5.89 42.34
C PRO A 112 1.32 -4.96 42.52
N ARG A 113 0.20 -5.32 41.91
CA ARG A 113 -1.06 -4.58 42.02
C ARG A 113 -1.65 -4.84 43.42
N ARG A 114 -2.05 -3.79 44.15
CA ARG A 114 -2.57 -3.91 45.53
C ARG A 114 -3.97 -4.53 45.64
N PHE A 115 -4.72 -4.62 44.54
CA PHE A 115 -6.05 -5.24 44.52
C PHE A 115 -6.38 -5.75 43.11
N ILE A 116 -7.07 -6.89 43.03
CA ILE A 116 -7.61 -7.48 41.80
C ILE A 116 -9.14 -7.40 41.93
N MET A 117 -9.82 -6.60 41.12
CA MET A 117 -11.25 -6.82 40.91
C MET A 117 -11.40 -8.15 40.15
N PRO A 118 -12.22 -9.11 40.62
CA PRO A 118 -12.47 -10.33 39.89
C PRO A 118 -13.35 -9.97 38.68
N TYR A 119 -12.76 -10.05 37.48
CA TYR A 119 -13.39 -9.97 36.16
C TYR A 119 -14.07 -8.65 35.75
N PRO A 120 -13.40 -7.84 34.89
CA PRO A 120 -14.09 -6.80 34.15
C PRO A 120 -14.38 -7.13 32.67
N TYR A 121 -13.70 -8.09 32.00
CA TYR A 121 -13.89 -8.29 30.55
C TYR A 121 -13.76 -9.75 30.07
N GLY A 122 -14.67 -10.14 29.17
CA GLY A 122 -14.64 -11.39 28.40
C GLY A 122 -13.56 -11.40 27.30
N PRO A 123 -13.43 -12.50 26.54
CA PRO A 123 -12.35 -12.69 25.60
C PRO A 123 -12.51 -11.71 24.44
N SER A 124 -11.73 -10.63 24.45
CA SER A 124 -11.50 -9.81 23.26
C SER A 124 -10.28 -10.41 22.57
N GLU A 125 -10.55 -11.27 21.59
CA GLU A 125 -9.52 -11.94 20.77
C GLU A 125 -8.84 -11.00 19.76
N GLU A 126 -9.27 -9.75 19.66
CA GLU A 126 -8.62 -8.77 18.78
C GLU A 126 -7.77 -7.83 19.62
N THR A 127 -6.47 -8.12 19.69
CA THR A 127 -5.45 -7.13 20.00
C THR A 127 -5.51 -6.02 18.94
N ASN A 128 -6.36 -5.03 19.14
CA ASN A 128 -6.41 -3.79 18.38
C ASN A 128 -5.21 -2.92 18.77
N ASP A 129 -4.00 -3.36 18.42
CA ASP A 129 -2.78 -2.58 18.62
C ASP A 129 -2.71 -1.49 17.54
N PRO A 130 -2.92 -0.20 17.89
CA PRO A 130 -2.86 0.87 16.91
C PRO A 130 -1.48 0.95 16.27
N TYR A 131 -0.39 0.58 16.96
CA TYR A 131 0.97 0.59 16.41
C TYR A 131 1.12 -0.39 15.24
N ALA A 132 0.50 -1.57 15.34
CA ALA A 132 0.55 -2.58 14.28
C ALA A 132 -0.06 -2.04 12.96
N VAL A 133 -1.10 -1.21 13.04
CA VAL A 133 -1.73 -0.58 11.87
C VAL A 133 -0.78 0.36 11.12
N PHE A 134 0.10 1.08 11.82
CA PHE A 134 1.13 1.90 11.16
C PHE A 134 2.24 1.02 10.58
N GLN A 135 2.63 -0.04 11.31
CA GLN A 135 3.67 -0.96 10.85
C GLN A 135 3.29 -1.69 9.56
N THR A 136 2.04 -2.14 9.41
CA THR A 136 1.57 -2.85 8.20
C THR A 136 1.69 -2.00 6.93
N LEU A 137 1.62 -0.68 7.09
CA LEU A 137 1.80 0.30 6.01
C LEU A 137 3.26 0.72 5.79
N GLY A 138 4.21 0.16 6.55
CA GLY A 138 5.62 0.53 6.47
C GLY A 138 5.93 1.88 7.12
N LEU A 139 5.08 2.36 8.02
CA LEU A 139 5.21 3.68 8.64
C LEU A 139 5.76 3.57 10.06
N LYS A 140 6.88 4.25 10.31
CA LYS A 140 7.46 4.37 11.65
C LYS A 140 6.89 5.59 12.36
N LEU A 141 6.36 5.38 13.56
CA LEU A 141 5.72 6.43 14.34
C LEU A 141 6.64 6.93 15.45
N ALA A 142 6.81 8.26 15.53
CA ALA A 142 7.42 8.96 16.65
C ALA A 142 6.31 9.71 17.40
N THR A 143 5.99 9.27 18.61
CA THR A 143 4.91 9.82 19.45
C THR A 143 5.37 9.90 20.91
N ASN A 144 4.81 10.85 21.64
CA ASN A 144 4.97 10.98 23.09
C ASN A 144 4.02 10.07 23.90
N LEU A 145 3.15 9.32 23.22
CA LEU A 145 2.21 8.38 23.83
C LEU A 145 2.73 6.94 23.81
N ASP A 146 2.38 6.17 24.84
CA ASP A 146 2.67 4.74 24.89
C ASP A 146 1.60 3.95 24.12
N ILE A 147 1.83 3.79 22.82
CA ILE A 147 0.90 3.13 21.90
C ILE A 147 1.26 1.68 21.61
N ARG A 148 2.48 1.24 21.95
CA ARG A 148 2.98 -0.10 21.62
C ARG A 148 2.58 -1.05 22.73
N VAL A 149 1.99 -2.19 22.40
CA VAL A 149 1.76 -3.23 23.40
C VAL A 149 3.12 -3.81 23.84
N PRO A 150 3.47 -3.81 25.13
CA PRO A 150 4.77 -4.30 25.58
C PRO A 150 4.88 -5.82 25.35
N SER A 151 5.92 -6.24 24.65
CA SER A 151 6.23 -7.66 24.39
C SER A 151 6.84 -8.39 25.59
N CYS A 152 7.40 -7.63 26.54
CA CYS A 152 7.98 -8.16 27.77
C CYS A 152 7.74 -7.27 28.99
N LEU A 153 7.64 -7.92 30.15
CA LEU A 153 7.45 -7.30 31.45
C LEU A 153 8.63 -7.63 32.36
N SER A 154 9.07 -6.67 33.17
CA SER A 154 10.09 -6.88 34.21
C SER A 154 9.47 -6.75 35.59
N TYR A 155 9.57 -7.82 36.39
CA TYR A 155 9.04 -7.89 37.74
C TYR A 155 10.09 -8.46 38.70
N GLN A 156 10.41 -7.71 39.76
CA GLN A 156 11.40 -8.09 40.79
C GLN A 156 12.76 -8.57 40.23
N GLY A 157 13.19 -8.01 39.09
CA GLY A 157 14.45 -8.40 38.43
C GLY A 157 14.32 -9.56 37.45
N ASN A 158 13.17 -10.24 37.41
CA ASN A 158 12.87 -11.28 36.43
C ASN A 158 12.17 -10.69 35.20
N GLN A 159 12.47 -11.24 34.02
CA GLN A 159 11.82 -10.86 32.76
C GLN A 159 10.82 -11.93 32.34
N TYR A 160 9.61 -11.51 31.99
CA TYR A 160 8.55 -12.34 31.49
C TYR A 160 8.23 -11.89 30.06
N ARG A 161 8.28 -12.81 29.10
CA ARG A 161 7.93 -12.54 27.70
C ARG A 161 6.58 -13.16 27.41
N ARG A 162 5.77 -12.48 26.61
CA ARG A 162 4.54 -13.06 26.06
C ARG A 162 4.95 -14.14 25.06
N SER A 163 4.60 -15.40 25.33
CA SER A 163 4.79 -16.50 24.36
C SER A 163 3.79 -16.33 23.22
N TYR A 164 4.29 -16.40 21.99
CA TYR A 164 3.50 -16.41 20.76
C TYR A 164 2.76 -17.74 20.61
#